data_AF-G5A391-F1
#
_entry.id   AF-G5A391-F1
#
_cell.length_a   1.000
_cell.length_b   1.000
_cell.length_c   1.000
_cell.angle_alpha   90.00
_cell.angle_beta   90.00
_cell.angle_gamma   90.00
#
_symmetry.space_group_name_H-M   'P 1'
#
loop_
_entity.id
_entity.type
_entity.pdbx_description
1 polymer ?
#
loop_
_entity_poly.entity_id
_entity_poly.type
_entity_poly.pdbx_seq_one_letter_code
_entity_poly.pdbx_strand_id
1 'polypeptide(L)' 'MTTLEHARSVPFAGMAWDSLTDLCAVSEIMEGGDLRALLSVCENTTGFELSKLTIARNAAYVLTCLHSLET' A
#
# COMPACT_ATOMS: atom_id res chain seq x y z
N MET A 1 13.53 3.73 -5.20
CA MET A 1 12.06 3.82 -5.44
C MET A 1 11.59 2.99 -6.63
N THR A 2 12.48 2.42 -7.45
CA THR A 2 12.15 1.56 -8.61
C THR A 2 12.11 0.05 -8.28
N THR A 3 12.40 -0.33 -7.04
CA THR A 3 12.54 -1.74 -6.63
C THR A 3 11.27 -2.33 -6.02
N LEU A 4 10.24 -1.50 -5.78
CA LEU A 4 8.90 -1.92 -5.32
C LEU A 4 7.92 -2.07 -6.50
N GLU A 5 8.39 -2.52 -7.67
CA GLU A 5 7.53 -2.87 -8.81
C GLU A 5 6.86 -4.25 -8.66
N HIS A 6 6.81 -4.80 -7.45
CA HIS A 6 6.00 -5.98 -7.23
C HIS A 6 4.54 -5.57 -7.01
N ALA A 7 3.61 -6.24 -7.70
CA ALA A 7 2.18 -5.93 -7.87
C ALA A 7 1.32 -5.75 -6.59
N ARG A 8 1.93 -5.66 -5.41
CA ARG A 8 1.29 -5.50 -4.09
C ARG A 8 1.52 -4.12 -3.46
N SER A 9 2.31 -3.25 -4.06
CA SER A 9 2.44 -1.83 -3.69
C SER A 9 1.82 -0.94 -4.75
N VAL A 10 1.28 0.21 -4.31
CA VAL A 10 0.73 1.22 -5.20
C VAL A 10 1.84 1.73 -6.13
N PRO A 11 1.70 1.59 -7.46
CA PRO A 11 2.66 2.12 -8.42
C PRO A 11 2.86 3.61 -8.23
N PHE A 12 4.12 4.02 -8.25
CA PHE A 12 4.51 5.41 -8.18
C PHE A 12 4.61 6.00 -9.58
N ALA A 13 3.78 6.99 -9.88
CA ALA A 13 3.72 7.60 -11.20
C ALA A 13 4.76 8.73 -11.36
N GLY A 14 5.08 9.47 -10.30
CA GLY A 14 6.13 10.49 -10.34
C GLY A 14 6.07 11.53 -9.22
N MET A 15 7.03 12.46 -9.24
CA MET A 15 7.03 13.67 -8.42
C MET A 15 7.09 14.90 -9.29
N ALA A 16 6.40 15.95 -8.87
CA ALA A 16 6.60 17.30 -9.37
C ALA A 16 7.11 18.17 -8.22
N TRP A 17 8.17 18.92 -8.48
CA TRP A 17 8.64 19.97 -7.58
C TRP A 17 8.96 21.21 -8.40
N ASP A 18 8.56 22.39 -7.91
CA ASP A 18 8.95 23.69 -8.48
C ASP A 18 9.77 24.51 -7.46
N SER A 19 9.65 24.20 -6.17
CA SER A 19 10.39 24.78 -5.04
C SER A 19 10.52 23.73 -3.92
N LEU A 20 11.44 23.92 -2.97
CA LEU A 20 11.57 23.04 -1.79
C LEU A 20 10.30 22.98 -0.93
N THR A 21 9.40 23.95 -1.11
CA THR A 21 8.10 24.06 -0.42
C THR A 21 6.94 23.41 -1.16
N ASP A 22 7.08 23.12 -2.46
CA ASP A 22 6.01 22.56 -3.30
C ASP A 22 6.47 21.20 -3.84
N LEU A 23 6.23 20.16 -3.03
CA LEU A 23 6.47 18.76 -3.39
C LEU A 23 5.15 18.04 -3.61
N CYS A 24 4.89 17.63 -4.84
CA CYS A 24 3.73 16.83 -5.22
C CYS A 24 4.19 15.42 -5.60
N ALA A 25 3.52 14.41 -5.08
CA ALA A 25 3.72 13.00 -5.43
C ALA A 25 2.46 12.45 -6.09
N VAL A 26 2.63 11.73 -7.20
CA VAL A 26 1.55 11.09 -7.95
C VAL A 26 1.72 9.59 -7.85
N SER A 27 0.66 8.90 -7.44
CA SER A 27 0.56 7.44 -7.40
C SER A 27 -0.74 6.98 -8.04
N GLU A 28 -0.87 5.68 -8.29
CA GLU A 28 -2.15 5.10 -8.68
C GLU A 28 -3.23 5.37 -7.62
N ILE A 29 -4.46 5.61 -8.08
CA ILE A 29 -5.63 5.80 -7.21
C ILE A 29 -6.11 4.43 -6.74
N MET A 30 -6.16 4.23 -5.42
CA MET A 30 -6.81 3.07 -4.82
C MET A 30 -8.31 3.36 -4.65
N GLU A 31 -9.13 2.99 -5.64
CA GLU A 31 -10.60 3.21 -5.59
C GLU A 31 -11.27 2.60 -4.36
N GLY A 32 -10.69 1.52 -3.82
CA GLY A 32 -11.17 0.85 -2.60
C GLY A 32 -10.97 1.65 -1.30
N GLY A 33 -10.34 2.84 -1.36
CA GLY A 33 -10.08 3.68 -0.22
C GLY A 33 -9.06 3.07 0.75
N ASP A 34 -9.14 3.47 2.02
CA ASP A 34 -8.21 2.99 3.04
C ASP A 34 -8.66 1.67 3.68
N LEU A 35 -7.68 0.82 3.98
CA LEU A 35 -7.95 -0.49 4.59
C LEU A 35 -8.62 -0.38 5.97
N ARG A 36 -8.41 0.71 6.70
CA ARG A 36 -8.99 0.90 8.05
C ARG A 36 -10.50 1.13 7.96
N ALA A 37 -10.94 1.93 7.00
CA ALA A 37 -12.35 2.19 6.69
C ALA A 37 -13.02 0.93 6.14
N LEU A 38 -12.31 0.14 5.32
CA LEU A 38 -12.83 -1.16 4.89
C LEU A 38 -13.02 -2.13 6.06
N LEU A 39 -12.06 -2.18 6.99
CA LEU A 39 -12.10 -3.06 8.15
C LEU A 39 -13.16 -2.63 9.19
N SER A 40 -13.39 -1.33 9.37
CA SER A 40 -14.43 -0.84 10.30
C SER A 40 -15.83 -1.28 9.89
N VAL A 41 -16.13 -1.32 8.59
CA VAL A 41 -17.40 -1.87 8.07
C VAL A 41 -17.51 -3.38 8.31
N CYS A 42 -16.37 -4.07 8.37
CA CYS A 42 -16.30 -5.52 8.55
C CYS A 42 -16.13 -5.96 10.01
N GLU A 43 -16.20 -5.05 11.00
CA GLU A 43 -15.96 -5.35 12.43
C GLU A 43 -16.84 -6.50 12.96
N ASN A 44 -18.05 -6.66 12.40
CA ASN A 44 -18.99 -7.70 12.82
C ASN A 44 -18.77 -9.06 12.13
N THR A 45 -17.79 -9.17 11.22
CA THR A 45 -17.43 -10.45 10.59
C THR A 45 -16.49 -11.24 11.49
N THR A 46 -17.06 -12.04 12.39
CA THR A 46 -16.31 -12.92 13.29
C THR A 46 -15.76 -14.11 12.50
N GLY A 47 -14.60 -13.94 11.85
CA GLY A 47 -13.99 -15.00 11.05
C GLY A 47 -12.61 -14.64 10.51
N PHE A 48 -11.76 -15.67 10.41
CA PHE A 48 -10.47 -15.63 9.74
C PHE A 48 -10.67 -15.86 8.23
N GLU A 49 -11.38 -14.92 7.61
CA GLU A 49 -11.74 -15.00 6.19
C GLU A 49 -10.49 -14.97 5.30
N LEU A 50 -10.52 -15.71 4.19
CA LEU A 50 -9.42 -15.76 3.21
C LEU A 50 -8.99 -14.38 2.72
N SER A 51 -9.92 -13.42 2.65
CA SER A 51 -9.65 -12.02 2.30
C SER A 51 -8.75 -11.34 3.33
N LYS A 52 -9.00 -11.53 4.64
CA LYS A 52 -8.17 -10.96 5.72
C LYS A 52 -6.76 -11.55 5.71
N LEU A 53 -6.64 -12.85 5.44
CA LEU A 53 -5.34 -13.52 5.30
C LEU A 53 -4.57 -13.01 4.08
N THR A 54 -5.26 -12.78 2.96
CA THR A 54 -4.65 -12.23 1.75
C THR A 54 -4.11 -10.83 1.99
N ILE A 55 -4.88 -9.98 2.67
CA ILE A 55 -4.46 -8.62 3.07
C ILE A 55 -3.23 -8.69 3.97
N ALA A 56 -3.26 -9.53 5.02
CA ALA A 56 -2.13 -9.69 5.94
C ALA A 56 -0.85 -10.19 5.23
N ARG A 57 -0.98 -11.19 4.34
CA ARG A 57 0.13 -11.70 3.53
C ARG A 57 0.71 -10.61 2.64
N ASN A 58 -0.14 -9.80 2.00
CA ASN A 58 0.31 -8.75 1.10
C ASN A 58 1.09 -7.67 1.85
N ALA A 59 0.60 -7.25 3.03
CA ALA A 59 1.31 -6.31 3.91
C ALA A 59 2.68 -6.87 4.35
N ALA A 60 2.72 -8.12 4.84
CA ALA A 60 3.95 -8.77 5.27
C ALA A 60 4.98 -8.90 4.13
N TYR A 61 4.53 -9.20 2.92
CA TYR A 61 5.39 -9.30 1.75
C TYR A 61 6.02 -7.95 1.40
N VAL A 62 5.22 -6.88 1.35
CA VAL A 62 5.73 -5.53 1.06
C VAL A 62 6.76 -5.09 2.11
N LEU A 63 6.49 -5.34 3.39
CA LEU A 63 7.45 -5.05 4.47
C LEU A 63 8.74 -5.84 4.35
N THR A 64 8.65 -7.13 3.97
CA THR A 64 9.82 -7.98 3.76
C THR A 64 10.65 -7.48 2.58
N CYS A 65 10.00 -7.10 1.48
CA CYS A 65 10.67 -6.47 0.34
C CYS A 65 11.36 -5.18 0.77
N LEU A 66 10.66 -4.27 1.46
CA LEU A 66 11.25 -3.02 1.96
C LEU A 66 12.52 -3.26 2.79
N HIS A 67 12.47 -4.18 3.76
CA HIS A 67 13.65 -4.52 4.56
C HIS A 67 14.78 -5.18 3.75
N SER A 68 14.45 -5.92 2.68
CA SER A 68 15.46 -6.53 1.79
C SER A 68 16.07 -5.54 0.80
N LEU A 69 15.46 -4.37 0.63
CA LEU A 69 15.92 -3.28 -0.24
C LEU A 69 16.84 -2.29 0.50
N GLU A 70 16.86 -2.33 1.83
CA GLU A 70 17.73 -1.50 2.69
C GLU A 70 19.14 -2.09 2.90
N THR A 71 19.42 -3.27 2.34
CA THR A 71 20.75 -3.91 2.28
C THR A 71 21.38 -3.79 0.90
#